data_AF-X1P0R6-F1
#
_entry.id   AF-X1P0R6-F1
#
_cell.length_a   1.000
_cell.length_b   1.000
_cell.length_c   1.000
_cell.angle_alpha   90.00
_cell.angle_beta   90.00
_cell.angle_gamma   90.00
#
_symmetry.space_group_name_H-M   'P 1'
#
loop_
_entity.id
_entity.type
_entity.pdbx_description
1 polymer ?
#
loop_
_entity_poly.entity_id
_entity_poly.type
_entity_poly.pdbx_seq_one_letter_code
_entity_poly.pdbx_strand_id
1 'polypeptide(L)' 'VEVYEQMDLTRQYGIMAIPTQIVFDSEGQEITRHIGFWSKEEIIAQLKKMGID' A
#
# COMPACT_ATOMS: atom_id res chain seq x y z
N VAL A 1 -2.22 -4.48 -8.23
CA VAL A 1 -1.33 -5.61 -8.56
C VAL A 1 -2.09 -6.88 -8.30
N GLU A 2 -2.17 -7.78 -9.27
CA GLU A 2 -2.80 -9.09 -9.06
C GLU A 2 -1.76 -10.06 -8.50
N VAL A 3 -1.96 -10.51 -7.25
CA VAL A 3 -0.89 -11.12 -6.44
C VAL A 3 -0.48 -12.51 -6.93
N TYR A 4 -1.42 -13.28 -7.49
CA TYR A 4 -1.16 -14.64 -7.97
C TYR A 4 -0.47 -14.65 -9.35
N GLU A 5 -0.68 -13.61 -10.15
CA GLU A 5 -0.02 -13.45 -11.45
C GLU A 5 1.37 -12.81 -11.31
N GLN A 6 1.61 -12.05 -10.23
CA GLN A 6 2.83 -11.26 -10.03
C GLN A 6 3.54 -11.64 -8.74
N MET A 7 3.79 -12.94 -8.54
CA MET A 7 4.43 -13.46 -7.33
C MET A 7 5.83 -12.88 -7.06
N ASP A 8 6.56 -12.43 -8.08
CA ASP A 8 7.86 -11.79 -7.86
C ASP A 8 7.73 -10.41 -7.21
N LEU A 9 6.66 -9.67 -7.51
CA LEU A 9 6.38 -8.40 -6.83
C LEU A 9 5.99 -8.64 -5.38
N THR A 10 5.26 -9.72 -5.07
CA THR A 10 4.92 -10.02 -3.67
C THR A 10 6.17 -10.30 -2.85
N ARG A 11 7.17 -10.98 -3.41
CA ARG A 11 8.49 -11.16 -2.78
C ARG A 11 9.26 -9.86 -2.68
N GLN A 12 9.33 -9.09 -3.77
CA GLN A 12 10.06 -7.81 -3.82
C GLN A 12 9.57 -6.82 -2.75
N TYR A 13 8.25 -6.73 -2.55
CA TYR A 13 7.64 -5.81 -1.60
C TYR A 13 7.29 -6.45 -0.24
N GLY A 14 7.70 -7.71 0.00
CA GLY A 14 7.47 -8.41 1.27
C GLY A 14 6.00 -8.57 1.64
N ILE A 15 5.13 -8.86 0.67
CA ILE A 15 3.70 -9.09 0.88
C ILE A 15 3.50 -10.50 1.45
N MET A 16 3.14 -10.59 2.74
CA MET A 16 2.91 -11.86 3.44
C MET A 16 1.43 -12.17 3.73
N ALA A 17 0.54 -11.19 3.56
CA ALA A 17 -0.90 -11.32 3.77
C ALA A 17 -1.66 -10.47 2.76
N ILE A 18 -2.87 -10.91 2.41
CA ILE A 18 -3.79 -10.15 1.57
C ILE A 18 -5.07 -9.79 2.32
N PRO A 19 -5.68 -8.63 2.04
CA PRO A 19 -5.15 -7.59 1.16
C PRO A 19 -4.05 -6.77 1.85
N THR A 20 -3.08 -6.27 1.08
CA THR A 20 -2.05 -5.31 1.54
C THR A 20 -2.06 -4.11 0.59
N GLN A 21 -2.02 -2.90 1.14
CA GLN A 21 -1.88 -1.66 0.38
C GLN A 21 -0.60 -0.95 0.83
N ILE A 22 0.17 -0.48 -0.14
CA ILE A 22 1.41 0.28 0.08
C ILE A 22 1.29 1.59 -0.69
N VAL A 23 1.62 2.69 -0.04
CA VAL A 23 1.69 4.03 -0.64
C VAL A 23 3.15 4.41 -0.76
N PHE A 24 3.54 4.85 -1.94
CA PHE A 24 4.88 5.32 -2.25
C PHE A 24 4.86 6.83 -2.50
N ASP A 25 5.98 7.51 -2.22
CA ASP A 25 6.19 8.89 -2.67
C ASP A 25 6.62 8.96 -4.14
N SER A 26 6.90 10.18 -4.61
CA SER A 26 7.37 10.44 -5.98
C SER A 26 8.77 9.89 -6.27
N GLU A 27 9.57 9.60 -5.24
CA GLU A 27 10.90 8.98 -5.38
C GLU A 27 10.83 7.45 -5.34
N GLY A 28 9.64 6.88 -5.09
CA GLY A 28 9.42 5.44 -4.97
C GLY A 28 9.74 4.89 -3.58
N GLN A 29 9.82 5.73 -2.54
CA GLN A 29 9.99 5.28 -1.16
C GLN A 29 8.65 4.88 -0.56
N GLU A 30 8.60 3.74 0.16
CA GLU A 30 7.41 3.33 0.91
C GLU A 30 7.14 4.31 2.07
N ILE A 31 6.01 5.01 2.03
CA ILE A 31 5.62 5.95 3.09
C ILE A 31 4.66 5.32 4.08
N THR A 32 3.77 4.45 3.62
CA THR A 32 2.88 3.70 4.52
C THR A 32 2.46 2.36 3.92
N ARG A 33 2.19 1.40 4.82
CA ARG A 33 1.76 0.05 4.53
C ARG A 33 0.60 -0.30 5.46
N HIS A 34 -0.51 -0.74 4.90
CA HIS A 34 -1.67 -1.25 5.63
C HIS A 34 -1.93 -2.71 5.24
N ILE A 35 -2.19 -3.56 6.24
CA ILE A 35 -2.50 -4.97 6.05
C ILE A 35 -3.92 -5.20 6.57
N GLY A 36 -4.75 -5.84 5.74
CA GLY A 36 -6.17 -6.03 6.00
C GLY A 36 -7.04 -5.02 5.26
N PHE A 37 -8.34 -5.02 5.56
CA PHE A 37 -9.27 -4.09 4.95
C PHE A 37 -8.90 -2.65 5.31
N TRP A 38 -8.89 -1.78 4.30
CA TRP A 38 -8.66 -0.35 4.45
C TRP A 38 -9.78 0.40 3.73
N SER A 39 -10.65 1.07 4.48
CA SER A 39 -11.75 1.81 3.87
C SER A 39 -11.24 3.04 3.12
N LYS A 40 -12.04 3.51 2.16
CA LYS A 40 -11.73 4.72 1.39
C LYS A 40 -11.55 5.93 2.31
N GLU A 41 -12.41 6.06 3.30
CA GLU A 41 -12.41 7.16 4.27
C GLU A 41 -11.11 7.16 5.09
N GLU A 42 -10.65 6.00 5.52
CA GLU A 42 -9.38 5.85 6.23
C GLU A 42 -8.17 6.12 5.33
N ILE A 43 -8.20 5.70 4.07
CA ILE A 43 -7.15 6.01 3.08
C ILE A 43 -7.06 7.52 2.89
N ILE A 44 -8.18 8.20 2.65
CA ILE A 44 -8.21 9.66 2.47
C ILE A 44 -7.70 10.36 3.73
N ALA A 45 -8.14 9.93 4.92
CA ALA A 45 -7.65 10.50 6.17
C ALA A 45 -6.14 10.30 6.36
N GLN A 46 -5.60 9.16 5.94
CA GLN A 46 -4.16 8.90 5.99
C GLN A 46 -3.38 9.80 5.02
N LEU A 47 -3.83 9.93 3.77
CA LEU A 47 -3.18 10.79 2.77
C LEU A 47 -3.16 12.26 3.23
N LYS A 48 -4.26 12.75 3.81
CA LYS A 48 -4.33 14.11 4.38
C LYS A 48 -3.35 14.32 5.53
N LYS A 49 -3.21 13.33 6.42
CA LYS A 49 -2.19 13.37 7.50
C LYS A 49 -0.77 13.45 6.95
N MET A 50 -0.54 12.92 5.76
CA MET A 50 0.73 12.97 5.04
C MET A 50 0.90 14.27 4.22
N GLY A 51 -0.07 15.19 4.26
CA GLY A 51 -0.02 16.47 3.54
C GLY A 51 -0.41 16.37 2.05
N ILE A 52 -1.08 15.30 1.65
CA ILE A 52 -1.57 15.06 0.29
C ILE A 52 -3.09 15.32 0.27
N ASP A 53 -3.55 16.27 -0.54
CA ASP A 53 -4.96 16.64 -0.76
C ASP A 53 -5.43 16.37 -2.20
#